data_AF-A0A8S3K9X2-F1
#
_entry.id   AF-A0A8S3K9X2-F1
#
_cell.length_a   1.000
_cell.length_b   1.000
_cell.length_c   1.000
_cell.angle_alpha   90.00
_cell.angle_beta   90.00
_cell.angle_gamma   90.00
#
_symmetry.space_group_name_H-M   'P 1'
#
loop_
_entity.id
_entity.type
_entity.pdbx_description
1 polymer ?
#
loop_
_entity_poly.entity_id
_entity_poly.type
_entity_poly.pdbx_seq_one_letter_code
_entity_poly.pdbx_strand_id
1 'polypeptide(L)' 'MATDTRTEKEKMLAGELYNAFTPQLLSERAACRELIYDFNSTRPNEAEKRDEIIRKLF' A
#
# COMPACT_ATOMS: atom_id res chain seq x y z
N MET A 1 -8.20 20.82 -24.58
CA MET A 1 -8.46 19.85 -23.50
C MET A 1 -7.21 19.80 -22.65
N ALA A 2 -7.29 20.18 -21.37
CA ALA A 2 -6.14 20.12 -20.48
C ALA A 2 -5.79 18.65 -20.23
N THR A 3 -4.60 18.24 -20.65
CA THR A 3 -4.07 16.91 -20.36
C THR A 3 -3.55 16.93 -18.92
N ASP A 4 -4.35 16.43 -17.98
CA ASP A 4 -3.90 16.26 -16.61
C ASP A 4 -2.68 15.32 -16.61
N THR A 5 -1.54 15.87 -16.20
CA THR A 5 -0.23 15.21 -16.29
C THR A 5 0.06 14.36 -15.06
N ARG A 6 -0.83 14.39 -14.07
CA ARG A 6 -0.65 13.66 -12.80
C ARG A 6 -1.02 12.20 -12.93
N THR A 7 -0.24 11.37 -12.26
CA THR A 7 -0.53 9.96 -12.05
C THR A 7 -1.79 9.79 -11.21
N GLU A 8 -2.44 8.63 -11.33
CA GLU A 8 -3.61 8.32 -10.50
C GLU A 8 -3.27 8.26 -9.00
N LYS A 9 -2.01 7.97 -8.66
CA LYS A 9 -1.52 8.05 -7.28
C LYS A 9 -1.44 9.48 -6.77
N GLU A 10 -0.95 10.42 -7.57
CA GLU A 10 -0.92 11.84 -7.19
C GLU A 10 -2.32 12.41 -7.03
N LYS A 11 -3.27 12.05 -7.91
CA LYS A 11 -4.68 12.42 -7.76
C LYS A 11 -5.30 11.84 -6.48
N MET A 12 -5.02 10.58 -6.17
CA MET A 12 -5.44 9.93 -4.92
C MET A 12 -4.93 10.70 -3.69
N LEU A 13 -3.64 11.07 -3.68
CA LEU A 13 -3.04 11.80 -2.56
C LEU A 13 -3.53 13.26 -2.46
N ALA A 14 -3.92 13.87 -3.58
CA ALA A 14 -4.55 15.19 -3.62
C ALA A 14 -6.04 15.19 -3.24
N GLY A 15 -6.65 14.02 -3.02
CA GLY A 15 -8.09 13.90 -2.71
C GLY A 15 -9.01 14.09 -3.93
N GLU A 16 -8.47 13.95 -5.13
CA GLU A 16 -9.20 14.12 -6.40
C GLU A 16 -9.77 12.79 -6.90
N LEU A 17 -10.66 12.84 -7.90
CA LEU A 17 -11.14 11.62 -8.55
C LEU A 17 -9.97 10.93 -9.28
N TYR A 18 -9.75 9.66 -8.97
CA TYR A 18 -8.67 8.85 -9.53
C TYR A 18 -9.16 7.44 -9.88
N ASN A 19 -8.47 6.78 -10.81
CA ASN A 19 -8.68 5.37 -11.13
C ASN A 19 -7.88 4.48 -10.17
N ALA A 20 -8.59 3.78 -9.29
CA ALA A 20 -7.98 2.92 -8.28
C ALA A 20 -7.40 1.58 -8.82
N PHE A 21 -7.70 1.20 -10.06
CA PHE A 21 -7.31 -0.08 -10.67
C PHE A 21 -6.14 0.04 -11.66
N THR A 22 -5.26 1.01 -11.45
CA THR A 22 -4.03 1.12 -12.25
C THR A 22 -2.99 0.09 -11.81
N PRO A 23 -2.10 -0.36 -12.73
CA PRO A 23 -1.03 -1.31 -12.39
C PRO A 23 -0.16 -0.87 -11.20
N GLN A 24 0.10 0.44 -11.06
CA GLN A 24 0.86 1.00 -9.94
C GLN A 24 0.13 0.83 -8.60
N LEU A 25 -1.14 1.25 -8.50
CA LEU A 25 -1.89 1.16 -7.24
C LEU A 25 -2.22 -0.29 -6.88
N LEU A 26 -2.34 -1.17 -7.88
CA LEU A 26 -2.53 -2.60 -7.66
C LEU A 26 -1.24 -3.27 -7.14
N SER A 27 -0.07 -2.95 -7.69
CA SER A 27 1.20 -3.53 -7.25
C SER A 27 1.56 -3.08 -5.83
N GLU A 28 1.38 -1.80 -5.51
CA GLU A 28 1.59 -1.27 -4.16
C GLU A 28 0.65 -1.95 -3.15
N ARG A 29 -0.62 -2.14 -3.50
CA ARG A 29 -1.59 -2.84 -2.66
C ARG A 29 -1.25 -4.31 -2.47
N ALA A 30 -0.76 -4.98 -3.52
CA ALA A 30 -0.31 -6.36 -3.42
C ALA A 30 0.87 -6.48 -2.44
N ALA A 31 1.86 -5.58 -2.53
CA ALA A 31 2.99 -5.55 -1.59
C ALA A 31 2.54 -5.36 -0.13
N CYS A 32 1.59 -4.45 0.13
CA CYS A 32 1.01 -4.30 1.47
C CYS A 32 0.29 -5.58 1.94
N ARG A 33 -0.42 -6.28 1.05
CA ARG A 33 -1.13 -7.53 1.40
C ARG A 33 -0.17 -8.65 1.79
N GLU A 34 0.98 -8.78 1.15
CA GLU A 34 2.01 -9.74 1.54
C GLU A 34 2.51 -9.45 2.96
N LEU A 35 2.81 -8.19 3.28
CA LEU A 35 3.22 -7.80 4.63
C LEU A 35 2.11 -8.05 5.67
N ILE A 36 0.85 -7.77 5.34
CA ILE A 36 -0.28 -8.07 6.23
C ILE A 36 -0.40 -9.58 6.46
N TYR A 37 -0.20 -10.39 5.43
CA TYR A 37 -0.22 -11.85 5.55
C TYR A 37 0.90 -12.34 6.49
N ASP A 38 2.12 -11.84 6.31
CA ASP A 38 3.26 -12.16 7.17
C ASP A 38 2.99 -11.76 8.63
N PHE A 39 2.42 -10.56 8.85
CA PHE A 39 2.05 -10.08 10.17
C PHE A 39 1.02 -11.00 10.85
N ASN A 40 -0.05 -11.35 10.12
CA ASN A 40 -1.12 -12.21 10.62
C ASN A 40 -0.64 -13.65 10.90
N SER A 41 0.45 -14.07 10.25
CA SER A 41 1.04 -15.41 10.41
C SER A 41 2.07 -15.49 11.54
N THR A 42 2.34 -14.39 12.25
CA THR A 42 3.27 -14.39 13.40
C THR A 42 2.69 -15.09 14.64
N ARG A 43 3.56 -15.72 15.42
CA ARG A 43 3.24 -16.32 16.72
C ARG A 43 3.25 -15.26 17.83
N PRO A 44 2.55 -15.50 18.97
CA PRO A 44 2.53 -14.56 20.08
C PRO A 44 3.90 -14.17 20.66
N ASN A 45 4.91 -15.04 20.54
CA ASN A 45 6.27 -14.78 20.99
C ASN A 45 7.17 -14.09 19.95
N GLU A 46 6.68 -13.82 18.74
CA GLU A 46 7.42 -13.14 17.67
C GLU A 46 7.14 -11.63 17.67
N ALA A 47 7.19 -10.98 18.84
CA ALA A 47 6.87 -9.56 18.98
C ALA A 47 7.78 -8.65 18.14
N GLU A 48 9.08 -8.94 18.11
CA GLU A 48 10.07 -8.18 17.33
C GLU A 48 9.76 -8.22 15.83
N LYS A 49 9.43 -9.40 15.30
CA LYS A 49 9.02 -9.59 13.90
C LYS A 49 7.74 -8.82 13.56
N ARG A 50 6.77 -8.80 14.48
CA ARG A 50 5.53 -8.00 14.30
C ARG A 50 5.84 -6.52 14.21
N ASP A 51 6.71 -6.00 15.07
CA ASP A 51 7.14 -4.60 15.06
C ASP A 51 7.87 -4.23 13.77
N GLU A 52 8.75 -5.11 13.28
CA GLU A 52 9.44 -4.91 12.00
C GLU A 52 8.48 -4.84 10.81
N ILE A 53 7.47 -5.71 10.78
CA ILE A 53 6.48 -5.72 9.68
C ILE A 53 5.61 -4.46 9.72
N ILE A 54 5.20 -4.01 10.92
CA ILE A 54 4.42 -2.77 11.07
C ILE A 54 5.22 -1.54 10.60
N ARG A 55 6.52 -1.46 10.93
CA ARG A 55 7.41 -0.38 10.45
C ARG A 55 7.63 -0.39 8.93
N LYS A 56 7.37 -1.51 8.25
CA LYS A 56 7.42 -1.59 6.78
C LYS A 56 6.08 -1.19 6.13
N LEU A 57 4.97 -1.33 6.85
CA LEU A 57 3.62 -1.01 6.37
C LEU A 57 3.29 0.49 6.45
N PHE A 58 3.85 1.20 7.44
CA PHE A 58 3.56 2.60 7.76
C PHE A 58 4.86 3.40 7.89
#